data_AF-A0AAV7PM61-F1
#
_entry.id   AF-A0AAV7PM61-F1
#
_cell.length_a   1.000
_cell.length_b   1.000
_cell.length_c   1.000
_cell.angle_alpha   90.00
_cell.angle_beta   90.00
_cell.angle_gamma   90.00
#
_symmetry.space_group_name_H-M   'P 1'
#
loop_
_entity.id
_entity.type
_entity.pdbx_description
1 polymer ?
#
loop_
_entity_poly.entity_id
_entity_poly.type
_entity_poly.pdbx_seq_one_letter_code
_entity_poly.pdbx_strand_id
1 'polypeptide(L)'
;MLVATIVVIPKPGKDPENCASYRPISLLNIDAKLFTGILEHRLNYYMPGLVDPDQAGFIPHRQCSDNTKRLLHLLDKIDRFEGRRSFFLSMPKRRLTGFIGHTCLGC
;
A
#
# COMPACT_ATOMS: atom_id res chain seq x y z
N MET A 1 9.72 14.61 -25.79
CA MET A 1 9.50 13.15 -25.83
C MET A 1 9.79 12.61 -24.43
N LEU A 2 8.77 12.15 -23.70
CA LEU A 2 8.96 11.58 -22.35
C LEU A 2 9.40 10.13 -22.51
N VAL A 3 10.72 9.90 -22.49
CA VAL A 3 11.31 8.55 -22.47
C VAL A 3 11.46 8.11 -21.02
N ALA A 4 11.16 6.86 -20.72
CA ALA A 4 11.35 6.28 -19.39
C ALA A 4 12.42 5.18 -19.44
N THR A 5 13.33 5.17 -18.48
CA THR A 5 14.39 4.16 -18.39
C THR A 5 13.97 3.07 -17.40
N ILE A 6 13.99 1.81 -17.82
CA ILE A 6 13.64 0.68 -16.95
C ILE A 6 14.91 0.15 -16.27
N VAL A 7 14.88 0.09 -14.93
CA VAL A 7 15.93 -0.51 -14.11
C VAL A 7 15.34 -1.68 -13.32
N VAL A 8 16.07 -2.78 -13.19
CA VAL A 8 15.61 -3.97 -12.47
C VAL A 8 16.26 -4.07 -11.09
N ILE A 9 15.47 -4.36 -10.06
CA ILE A 9 15.95 -4.62 -8.69
C ILE A 9 15.64 -6.07 -8.29
N PRO A 10 16.62 -6.86 -7.83
CA PRO A 10 16.37 -8.22 -7.36
C PRO A 10 15.51 -8.25 -6.08
N LYS A 11 14.62 -9.23 -5.97
CA LYS A 11 13.89 -9.51 -4.73
C LYS A 11 14.82 -10.22 -3.75
N PRO A 12 14.84 -9.83 -2.47
CA PRO A 12 15.64 -10.53 -1.47
C PRO A 12 15.16 -11.98 -1.33
N GLY A 13 16.11 -12.92 -1.22
CA GLY A 13 15.85 -14.34 -0.97
C GLY A 13 15.16 -15.09 -2.12
N LYS A 14 15.30 -14.63 -3.37
CA LYS A 14 14.77 -15.32 -4.55
C LYS A 14 15.86 -15.62 -5.57
N ASP A 15 15.66 -16.68 -6.36
CA ASP A 15 16.64 -17.17 -7.32
C ASP A 15 16.95 -16.11 -8.39
N PRO A 16 18.22 -15.71 -8.57
CA PRO A 16 18.61 -14.67 -9.53
C PRO A 16 18.49 -15.12 -10.99
N GLU A 17 18.43 -16.42 -11.25
CA GLU A 17 18.26 -16.95 -12.62
C GLU A 17 16.81 -16.84 -13.12
N ASN A 18 15.85 -16.60 -12.22
CA ASN A 18 14.45 -16.47 -12.57
C ASN A 18 14.06 -14.99 -12.80
N CYS A 19 13.60 -14.65 -14.01
CA CYS A 19 13.13 -13.31 -14.36
C CYS A 19 12.04 -12.78 -13.42
N ALA A 20 11.19 -13.66 -12.86
CA ALA A 20 10.13 -13.28 -11.91
C ALA A 20 10.68 -12.82 -10.54
N SER A 21 11.96 -13.08 -10.26
CA SER A 21 12.65 -12.63 -9.05
C SER A 21 13.01 -11.15 -9.10
N TYR A 22 12.89 -10.48 -10.23
CA TYR A 22 13.20 -9.05 -10.35
C TYR A 22 11.94 -8.16 -10.20
N ARG A 23 12.18 -6.90 -9.83
CA ARG A 23 11.21 -5.81 -9.80
C ARG A 23 11.65 -4.78 -10.84
N PRO A 24 10.97 -4.64 -11.98
CA PRO A 24 11.23 -3.54 -12.88
C PRO A 24 10.72 -2.24 -12.26
N ILE A 25 11.55 -1.19 -12.30
CA ILE A 25 11.25 0.17 -11.89
C ILE A 25 11.43 1.06 -13.11
N SER A 26 10.38 1.80 -13.45
CA SER A 26 10.40 2.80 -14.50
C SER A 26 10.88 4.12 -13.91
N LEU A 27 12.07 4.56 -14.30
CA LEU A 27 12.59 5.88 -13.97
C LEU A 27 12.00 6.90 -14.94
N LEU A 28 10.99 7.62 -14.43
CA LEU A 28 10.34 8.72 -15.13
C LEU A 28 11.17 10.01 -15.01
N ASN A 29 11.03 10.89 -16.01
CA ASN A 29 11.61 12.23 -16.00
C ASN A 29 11.17 13.04 -14.76
N ILE A 30 12.00 14.01 -14.36
CA ILE A 30 11.77 14.88 -13.20
C ILE A 30 10.47 15.66 -13.36
N ASP A 31 10.14 16.13 -14.57
CA ASP A 31 8.90 16.87 -14.84
C ASP A 31 7.67 16.05 -14.48
N ALA A 32 7.66 14.75 -14.83
CA ALA A 32 6.57 13.85 -14.47
C ALA A 32 6.44 13.72 -12.96
N LYS A 33 7.57 13.62 -12.23
CA LYS A 33 7.57 13.58 -10.75
C LYS A 33 7.04 14.87 -10.14
N LEU A 34 7.39 16.02 -10.72
CA LEU A 34 6.90 17.32 -10.28
C LEU A 34 5.38 17.43 -10.44
N PHE A 35 4.86 17.10 -11.63
CA PHE A 35 3.41 17.11 -11.87
C PHE A 35 2.67 16.13 -10.97
N THR A 36 3.20 14.92 -10.76
CA THR A 36 2.58 13.97 -9.83
C THR A 36 2.59 14.47 -8.40
N GLY A 37 3.65 15.15 -7.95
CA GLY A 37 3.70 15.73 -6.60
C GLY A 37 2.67 16.85 -6.40
N ILE A 38 2.48 17.72 -7.41
CA ILE A 38 1.44 18.76 -7.37
C ILE A 38 0.04 18.12 -7.28
N LEU A 39 -0.22 17.08 -8.08
CA LEU A 39 -1.50 16.37 -8.05
C LEU A 39 -1.72 15.65 -6.72
N GLU A 40 -0.71 14.97 -6.20
CA GLU A 40 -0.75 14.29 -4.91
C GLU A 40 -1.10 15.27 -3.79
N HIS A 41 -0.43 16.43 -3.74
CA HIS A 41 -0.70 17.43 -2.72
C HIS A 41 -2.15 17.93 -2.75
N ARG A 42 -2.70 18.14 -3.96
CA ARG A 42 -4.10 18.56 -4.12
C ARG A 42 -5.09 17.46 -3.76
N LEU A 43 -4.80 16.21 -4.10
CA LEU A 43 -5.68 15.07 -3.84
C LEU A 43 -5.66 14.67 -2.36
N ASN A 44 -4.52 14.75 -1.70
CA ASN A 44 -4.34 14.37 -0.29
C ASN A 44 -5.33 15.08 0.65
N TYR A 45 -5.76 16.30 0.31
CA TYR A 45 -6.79 17.01 1.06
C TYR A 45 -8.17 16.31 1.03
N TYR A 46 -8.56 15.74 -0.11
CA TYR A 46 -9.86 15.10 -0.31
C TYR A 46 -9.85 13.59 -0.07
N MET A 47 -8.68 12.95 -0.13
CA MET A 47 -8.51 11.50 0.03
C MET A 47 -9.19 10.90 1.28
N PRO A 48 -9.11 11.52 2.49
CA PRO A 48 -9.75 10.95 3.68
C PRO A 48 -11.27 10.85 3.61
N GLY A 49 -11.93 11.69 2.81
CA GLY A 49 -13.38 11.70 2.65
C GLY A 49 -13.88 10.82 1.50
N LEU A 50 -13.02 10.49 0.53
CA LEU A 50 -13.37 9.66 -0.63
C LEU A 50 -13.14 8.17 -0.37
N VAL A 51 -12.17 7.84 0.48
CA VAL A 51 -11.72 6.46 0.67
C VAL A 51 -12.27 5.87 1.96
N ASP A 52 -12.59 4.57 1.92
CA ASP A 52 -13.10 3.79 3.04
C ASP A 52 -12.25 4.02 4.32
N PRO A 53 -12.89 4.17 5.51
CA PRO A 53 -12.19 4.40 6.76
C PRO A 53 -11.20 3.29 7.16
N ASP A 54 -11.41 2.05 6.72
CA ASP A 54 -10.52 0.91 7.03
C ASP A 54 -9.32 0.82 6.06
N GLN A 55 -9.30 1.62 4.98
CA GLN A 55 -8.11 1.73 4.14
C GLN A 55 -7.06 2.60 4.84
N ALA A 56 -6.00 1.95 5.32
CA ALA A 56 -4.86 2.62 5.97
C ALA A 56 -3.71 2.96 5.00
N GLY A 57 -3.63 2.27 3.85
CA GLY A 57 -2.53 2.48 2.90
C GLY A 57 -2.70 3.73 2.04
N PHE A 58 -1.61 4.49 1.87
CA PHE A 58 -1.53 5.67 1.01
C PHE A 58 -2.48 6.82 1.37
N ILE A 59 -2.86 6.93 2.65
CA ILE A 59 -3.66 8.06 3.16
C ILE A 59 -2.86 8.73 4.28
N PRO A 60 -2.67 10.06 4.22
CA PRO A 60 -1.97 10.78 5.28
C PRO A 60 -2.67 10.56 6.62
N HIS A 61 -1.89 10.41 7.69
CA HIS A 61 -2.36 10.20 9.06
C HIS A 61 -3.11 8.89 9.33
N ARG A 62 -3.09 7.91 8.42
CA ARG A 62 -3.54 6.54 8.70
C ARG A 62 -2.35 5.59 8.64
N GLN A 63 -2.22 4.72 9.64
CA GLN A 63 -1.17 3.70 9.70
C GLN A 63 -1.79 2.31 9.69
N CYS A 64 -1.08 1.31 9.17
CA CYS A 64 -1.58 -0.07 9.26
C CYS A 64 -1.69 -0.58 10.71
N SER A 65 -0.94 0.04 11.63
CA SER A 65 -1.06 -0.22 13.06
C SER A 65 -2.46 0.14 13.59
N ASP A 66 -3.15 1.11 13.00
CA ASP A 66 -4.52 1.49 13.38
C ASP A 66 -5.52 0.37 13.05
N ASN A 67 -5.32 -0.32 11.92
CA ASN A 67 -6.11 -1.50 11.55
C ASN A 67 -5.86 -2.67 12.51
N THR A 68 -4.61 -2.87 12.94
CA THR A 68 -4.28 -3.90 13.95
C THR A 68 -4.95 -3.59 15.29
N LYS A 69 -4.91 -2.33 15.76
CA LYS A 69 -5.60 -1.91 16.99
C LYS A 69 -7.11 -2.11 16.88
N ARG A 70 -7.70 -1.75 15.74
CA ARG A 70 -9.13 -1.97 15.47
C ARG A 70 -9.48 -3.45 15.53
N LEU A 71 -8.67 -4.33 14.93
CA LEU A 71 -8.88 -5.78 15.01
C LEU A 71 -8.83 -6.29 16.45
N LEU A 72 -7.85 -5.86 17.24
CA LEU A 72 -7.74 -6.24 18.66
C LEU A 72 -8.97 -5.79 19.47
N HIS A 73 -9.46 -4.57 19.23
CA HIS A 73 -10.69 -4.08 19.88
C HIS A 73 -11.93 -4.89 19.48
N LEU A 74 -12.01 -5.37 18.23
CA LEU A 74 -13.11 -6.23 17.80
C LEU A 74 -13.02 -7.61 18.47
N LEU A 75 -11.83 -8.17 18.63
CA LEU A 75 -11.63 -9.44 19.33
C LEU A 75 -12.02 -9.34 20.81
N ASP A 76 -11.60 -8.29 21.53
CA ASP A 76 -12.00 -8.07 22.93
C ASP A 76 -13.53 -7.93 23.08
N LYS A 77 -14.18 -7.24 22.14
CA LYS A 77 -15.65 -7.14 22.14
C LYS A 77 -16.31 -8.49 21.92
N ILE A 78 -15.82 -9.30 20.99
CA ILE A 78 -16.39 -10.63 20.71
C ILE A 78 -16.23 -11.54 21.93
N ASP A 79 -15.11 -11.49 22.62
CA ASP A 79 -14.85 -12.29 23.83
C ASP A 79 -15.82 -11.95 24.97
N ARG A 80 -16.18 -10.67 25.11
CA ARG A 80 -17.18 -10.21 26.10
C ARG A 80 -18.61 -10.63 25.77
N PHE A 81 -18.94 -10.88 24.50
CA PHE A 81 -20.26 -11.36 24.09
C PHE A 81 -20.25 -12.88 23.98
N GLU A 82 -20.46 -13.56 25.12
CA GLU A 82 -20.59 -15.02 25.16
C GLU A 82 -21.67 -15.51 24.18
N GLY A 83 -21.30 -16.45 23.31
CA GLY A 83 -22.25 -17.21 22.48
C GLY A 83 -22.14 -17.03 20.96
N ARG A 84 -21.22 -16.21 20.43
CA ARG A 84 -20.99 -16.11 18.97
C ARG A 84 -19.61 -16.64 18.57
N ARG A 85 -19.60 -17.69 17.74
CA ARG A 85 -18.39 -18.14 17.04
C ARG A 85 -18.01 -17.11 15.98
N SER A 86 -16.80 -16.56 16.07
CA SER A 86 -16.23 -15.66 15.08
C SER A 86 -15.20 -16.39 14.21
N PHE A 87 -15.07 -15.96 12.96
CA PHE A 87 -14.07 -16.47 12.02
C PHE A 87 -13.29 -15.28 11.47
N PHE A 88 -11.97 -15.38 11.45
CA PHE A 88 -11.09 -14.40 10.83
C PHE A 88 -10.60 -14.94 9.49
N LEU A 89 -10.90 -14.23 8.41
CA LEU A 89 -10.43 -14.57 7.07
C LEU A 89 -9.29 -13.62 6.67
N SER A 90 -8.09 -14.17 6.50
CA SER A 90 -6.95 -13.43 5.97
C SER A 90 -6.88 -13.59 4.46
N MET A 91 -6.96 -12.47 3.73
CA MET A 91 -6.87 -12.46 2.27
C MET A 91 -5.53 -11.86 1.83
N PRO A 92 -4.68 -12.59 1.10
CA PRO A 92 -3.41 -12.06 0.63
C PRO A 92 -3.63 -10.99 -0.44
N LYS A 93 -2.99 -9.83 -0.27
CA LYS A 93 -3.04 -8.75 -1.25
C LYS A 93 -2.25 -9.12 -2.51
N ARG A 94 -2.89 -9.07 -3.68
CA ARG A 94 -2.20 -9.19 -4.98
C ARG A 94 -1.49 -7.88 -5.33
N ARG A 95 -0.40 -7.99 -6.07
CA ARG A 95 0.47 -6.86 -6.48
C ARG A 95 -0.33 -5.89 -7.37
N LEU A 96 -0.42 -4.63 -6.96
CA LEU A 96 -1.11 -3.55 -7.70
C LEU A 96 -0.16 -2.47 -8.23
N THR A 97 1.13 -2.53 -7.90
CA THR A 97 2.08 -1.45 -8.22
C THR A 97 2.71 -1.64 -9.61
N GLY A 98 2.12 -0.96 -10.59
CA GLY A 98 2.73 -0.70 -11.90
C GLY A 98 3.35 0.69 -12.06
N PHE A 99 2.93 1.69 -11.28
CA PHE A 99 3.27 3.11 -11.57
C PHE A 99 3.38 4.07 -10.38
N ILE A 100 3.26 3.62 -9.13
CA ILE A 100 3.25 4.54 -7.97
C ILE A 100 4.58 4.45 -7.24
N GLY A 101 5.42 5.47 -7.42
CA GLY A 101 6.60 5.71 -6.62
C GLY A 101 6.23 6.27 -5.25
N HIS A 102 6.77 5.65 -4.21
CA HIS A 102 6.99 6.16 -2.86
C HIS A 102 5.78 6.63 -2.04
N THR A 103 5.24 5.73 -1.20
CA THR A 103 5.09 5.85 0.27
C THR A 103 4.16 4.74 0.78
N CYS A 104 4.65 3.50 0.69
CA CYS A 104 4.28 2.43 1.62
C CYS A 104 5.59 1.70 1.99
N LEU A 105 6.57 2.47 2.47
CA LEU A 105 7.70 1.93 3.20
C LEU A 105 7.30 2.05 4.67
N GLY A 106 6.85 0.95 5.27
CA GLY A 106 6.53 0.93 6.70
C GLY A 106 5.04 1.01 7.05
N CYS A 107 4.21 0.29 6.31
CA CYS A 107 3.57 -0.82 7.00
C CYS A 107 4.48 -2.03 6.80
#